data_AF-A0A0R3IFU5-F1
#
_entry.id   AF-A0A0R3IFU5-F1
#
_cell.length_a   1.000
_cell.length_b   1.000
_cell.length_c   1.000
_cell.angle_alpha   90.00
_cell.angle_beta   90.00
_cell.angle_gamma   90.00
#
_symmetry.space_group_name_H-M   'P 1'
#
loop_
_entity.id
_entity.type
_entity.pdbx_description
1 polymer ?
#
loop_
_entity_poly.entity_id
_entity_poly.type
_entity_poly.pdbx_seq_one_letter_code
_entity_poly.pdbx_strand_id
1 'polypeptide(L)'
;MATRFSVTDHLAAQRATAALPQAARTVAGRTKAAVALLDNLEAACTPGEALAALARSRRARAGIEHAEGAMLLLLVESGASHRSLASAMGVGRSTVDRLVVQALAEREVRNQ
;
A
#
# COMPACT_ATOMS: atom_id res chain seq x y z
N MET A 1 -15.39 -14.40 -0.33
CA MET A 1 -16.55 -13.53 -0.03
C MET A 1 -16.22 -12.14 -0.57
N ALA A 2 -17.10 -11.52 -1.37
CA ALA A 2 -16.80 -10.23 -2.01
C ALA A 2 -16.84 -9.07 -0.99
N THR A 3 -15.93 -8.10 -1.15
CA THR A 3 -15.94 -6.86 -0.34
C THR A 3 -17.16 -6.02 -0.67
N ARG A 4 -18.00 -5.74 0.32
CA ARG A 4 -19.15 -4.83 0.17
C ARG A 4 -18.70 -3.40 0.46
N PHE A 5 -19.05 -2.48 -0.43
CA PHE A 5 -18.83 -1.05 -0.26
C PHE A 5 -20.16 -0.37 0.13
N SER A 6 -20.17 0.31 1.27
CA SER A 6 -21.31 1.06 1.78
C SER A 6 -20.93 2.53 1.88
N VAL A 7 -21.42 3.36 0.96
CA VAL A 7 -21.06 4.77 0.87
C VAL A 7 -22.00 5.59 1.77
N THR A 8 -21.43 6.33 2.71
CA THR A 8 -22.17 7.28 3.57
C THR A 8 -21.98 8.73 3.13
N ASP A 9 -20.82 9.06 2.53
CA ASP A 9 -20.54 10.35 1.91
C ASP A 9 -20.23 10.14 0.43
N HIS A 10 -21.17 10.53 -0.43
CA HIS A 10 -21.07 10.35 -1.87
C HIS A 10 -19.99 11.22 -2.52
N LEU A 11 -19.73 12.43 -2.00
CA LEU A 11 -18.72 13.32 -2.56
C LEU A 11 -17.32 12.83 -2.22
N ALA A 12 -17.09 12.43 -0.97
CA ALA A 12 -15.83 11.82 -0.56
C ALA A 12 -15.56 10.53 -1.35
N ALA A 13 -16.55 9.65 -1.47
CA ALA A 13 -16.42 8.41 -2.21
C ALA A 13 -16.11 8.61 -3.70
N GLN A 14 -16.71 9.61 -4.36
CA GLN A 14 -16.39 9.94 -5.75
C GLN A 14 -14.94 10.39 -5.92
N ARG A 15 -14.46 11.29 -5.06
CA ARG A 15 -13.06 11.76 -5.09
C ARG A 15 -12.08 10.62 -4.81
N ALA A 16 -12.37 9.80 -3.82
CA ALA A 16 -11.55 8.65 -3.47
C ALA A 16 -11.47 7.66 -4.64
N THR A 17 -12.61 7.36 -5.26
CA THR A 17 -12.69 6.47 -6.42
C THR A 17 -11.89 7.00 -7.61
N ALA A 18 -11.93 8.31 -7.87
CA ALA A 18 -11.13 8.94 -8.93
C ALA A 18 -9.62 8.87 -8.65
N ALA A 19 -9.20 8.84 -7.37
CA ALA A 19 -7.80 8.75 -6.97
C ALA A 19 -7.24 7.31 -6.95
N LEU A 20 -8.10 6.28 -6.89
CA LEU A 20 -7.69 4.87 -6.82
C LEU A 20 -6.71 4.43 -7.92
N PRO A 21 -6.92 4.77 -9.22
CA PRO A 21 -5.98 4.35 -10.26
C PRO A 21 -4.56 4.89 -10.04
N GLN A 22 -4.44 6.13 -9.54
CA GLN A 22 -3.13 6.71 -9.26
C GLN A 22 -2.47 6.06 -8.04
N ALA A 23 -3.24 5.81 -6.97
CA ALA A 23 -2.72 5.10 -5.80
C ALA A 23 -2.23 3.68 -6.16
N ALA A 24 -2.99 2.96 -6.99
CA ALA A 24 -2.59 1.65 -7.49
C ALA A 24 -1.29 1.70 -8.31
N ARG A 25 -1.12 2.72 -9.16
CA ARG A 25 0.15 2.95 -9.90
C ARG A 25 1.32 3.23 -8.94
N THR A 26 1.09 3.96 -7.86
CA THR A 26 2.13 4.23 -6.84
C THR A 26 2.58 2.94 -6.14
N VAL A 27 1.62 2.10 -5.71
CA VAL A 27 1.93 0.79 -5.12
C VAL A 27 2.72 -0.07 -6.11
N ALA A 28 2.23 -0.16 -7.36
CA ALA A 28 2.89 -0.93 -8.41
C ALA A 28 4.30 -0.43 -8.71
N GLY A 29 4.50 0.88 -8.83
CA GLY A 29 5.81 1.48 -9.11
C GLY A 29 6.83 1.20 -8.01
N ARG A 30 6.44 1.35 -6.74
CA ARG A 30 7.30 1.04 -5.60
C ARG A 30 7.64 -0.45 -5.51
N THR A 31 6.65 -1.30 -5.77
CA THR A 31 6.84 -2.75 -5.78
C THR A 31 7.81 -3.16 -6.89
N LYS A 32 7.64 -2.64 -8.11
CA LYS A 32 8.57 -2.87 -9.23
C LYS A 32 9.98 -2.43 -8.90
N ALA A 33 10.14 -1.24 -8.32
CA ALA A 33 11.45 -0.74 -7.90
C ALA A 33 12.11 -1.66 -6.85
N ALA A 34 11.33 -2.18 -5.88
CA ALA A 34 11.85 -3.08 -4.87
C ALA A 34 12.22 -4.47 -5.42
N VAL A 35 11.48 -4.96 -6.41
CA VAL A 35 11.78 -6.21 -7.14
C VAL A 35 13.06 -6.05 -7.97
N ALA A 36 13.20 -4.94 -8.70
CA ALA A 36 14.37 -4.66 -9.55
C ALA A 36 15.70 -4.70 -8.77
N LEU A 37 15.68 -4.39 -7.46
CA LEU A 37 16.87 -4.48 -6.61
C LEU A 37 17.45 -5.90 -6.52
N LEU A 38 16.60 -6.92 -6.61
CA LEU A 38 16.96 -8.33 -6.60
C LEU A 38 17.08 -8.88 -8.02
N ASP A 39 16.18 -8.48 -8.92
CA ASP A 39 16.12 -8.96 -10.31
C ASP A 39 17.35 -8.53 -11.13
N ASN A 40 17.96 -7.39 -10.80
CA ASN A 40 19.16 -6.89 -11.44
C ASN A 40 20.47 -7.49 -10.89
N LEU A 41 20.41 -8.52 -10.03
CA LEU A 41 21.61 -9.23 -9.59
C LEU A 41 22.18 -10.04 -10.76
N GLU A 42 23.47 -9.85 -11.02
CA GLU A 42 24.16 -10.65 -12.03
C GLU A 42 24.27 -12.12 -11.60
N ALA A 43 24.27 -13.04 -12.57
CA ALA A 43 24.41 -14.47 -12.31
C ALA A 43 25.72 -14.82 -11.56
N ALA A 44 26.75 -14.00 -11.72
CA ALA A 44 28.04 -14.12 -11.05
C ALA A 44 28.13 -13.33 -9.74
N CYS A 45 27.01 -12.83 -9.19
CA CYS A 45 27.04 -12.01 -7.98
C CYS A 45 27.65 -12.76 -6.78
N THR A 46 28.39 -12.02 -5.98
CA THR A 46 28.97 -12.50 -4.73
C THR A 46 27.90 -12.60 -3.63
N PRO A 47 28.12 -13.43 -2.59
CA PRO A 47 27.21 -13.49 -1.45
C PRO A 47 26.97 -12.13 -0.76
N GLY A 48 27.99 -11.25 -0.74
CA GLY A 48 27.88 -9.91 -0.17
C GLY A 48 26.93 -9.00 -0.97
N GLU A 49 26.99 -9.07 -2.30
CA GLU A 49 26.10 -8.31 -3.18
C GLU A 49 24.65 -8.78 -3.07
N ALA A 50 24.44 -10.09 -3.00
CA ALA A 50 23.11 -10.68 -2.77
C ALA A 50 22.52 -10.22 -1.42
N LEU A 51 23.30 -10.23 -0.34
CA LEU A 51 22.86 -9.74 0.97
C LEU A 51 22.57 -8.23 0.94
N ALA A 52 23.42 -7.44 0.29
CA ALA A 52 23.20 -5.99 0.16
C ALA A 52 21.92 -5.68 -0.63
N ALA A 53 21.65 -6.42 -1.70
CA ALA A 53 20.42 -6.30 -2.49
C ALA A 53 19.18 -6.69 -1.65
N LEU A 54 19.25 -7.79 -0.91
CA LEU A 54 18.17 -8.19 0.00
C LEU A 54 17.91 -7.13 1.08
N ALA A 55 18.96 -6.57 1.69
CA ALA A 55 18.82 -5.53 2.69
C ALA A 55 18.16 -4.26 2.10
N ARG A 56 18.53 -3.86 0.88
CA ARG A 56 17.90 -2.74 0.16
C ARG A 56 16.42 -3.03 -0.13
N SER A 57 16.10 -4.21 -0.66
CA SER A 57 14.71 -4.62 -0.95
C SER A 57 13.86 -4.66 0.32
N ARG A 58 14.41 -5.16 1.44
CA ARG A 58 13.72 -5.13 2.74
C ARG A 58 13.44 -3.71 3.24
N ARG A 59 14.39 -2.78 3.10
CA ARG A 59 14.17 -1.37 3.46
C ARG A 59 13.10 -0.72 2.59
N ALA A 60 13.00 -1.09 1.31
CA ALA A 60 11.96 -0.60 0.42
C ALA A 60 10.54 -1.03 0.83
N ARG A 61 10.38 -2.11 1.62
CA ARG A 61 9.07 -2.60 2.08
C ARG A 61 8.28 -1.57 2.87
N ALA A 62 8.95 -0.79 3.74
CA ALA A 62 8.28 0.28 4.48
C ALA A 62 7.62 1.27 3.50
N GLY A 63 8.34 1.65 2.44
CA GLY A 63 7.81 2.52 1.40
C GLY A 63 6.63 1.91 0.62
N ILE A 64 6.59 0.60 0.43
CA ILE A 64 5.45 -0.10 -0.20
C ILE A 64 4.26 -0.07 0.75
N GLU A 65 4.48 -0.40 2.02
CA GLU A 65 3.46 -0.42 3.06
C GLU A 65 2.79 0.95 3.24
N HIS A 66 3.55 2.05 3.18
CA HIS A 66 2.98 3.41 3.17
C HIS A 66 2.06 3.66 1.96
N ALA A 67 2.45 3.20 0.77
CA ALA A 67 1.62 3.35 -0.43
C ALA A 67 0.36 2.47 -0.38
N GLU A 68 0.47 1.26 0.17
CA GLU A 68 -0.67 0.38 0.43
C GLU A 68 -1.63 1.01 1.44
N GLY A 69 -1.12 1.58 2.53
CA GLY A 69 -1.94 2.32 3.51
C GLY A 69 -2.72 3.47 2.87
N ALA A 70 -2.08 4.25 2.00
CA ALA A 70 -2.76 5.32 1.26
C ALA A 70 -3.87 4.78 0.34
N MET A 71 -3.63 3.66 -0.35
CA MET A 71 -4.65 3.00 -1.17
C MET A 71 -5.80 2.44 -0.32
N LEU A 72 -5.50 1.86 0.84
CA LEU A 72 -6.51 1.35 1.79
C LEU A 72 -7.39 2.48 2.33
N LEU A 73 -6.81 3.64 2.66
CA LEU A 73 -7.57 4.81 3.08
C LEU A 73 -8.60 5.21 2.01
N LEU A 74 -8.21 5.25 0.74
CA LEU A 74 -9.14 5.55 -0.37
C LEU A 74 -10.24 4.50 -0.49
N LEU A 75 -9.93 3.22 -0.32
CA LEU A 75 -10.95 2.15 -0.34
C LEU A 75 -11.95 2.29 0.80
N VAL A 76 -11.50 2.71 1.99
CA VAL A 76 -12.37 3.02 3.14
C VAL A 76 -13.25 4.23 2.83
N GLU A 77 -12.70 5.29 2.26
CA GLU A 77 -13.46 6.48 1.84
C GLU A 77 -14.46 6.17 0.72
N SER A 78 -14.17 5.19 -0.14
CA SER A 78 -15.11 4.61 -1.10
C SER A 78 -16.16 3.67 -0.47
N GLY A 79 -16.11 3.44 0.85
CA GLY A 79 -17.12 2.71 1.61
C GLY A 79 -16.75 1.28 2.01
N ALA A 80 -15.49 0.84 1.84
CA ALA A 80 -15.07 -0.48 2.34
C ALA A 80 -14.95 -0.49 3.86
N SER A 81 -15.41 -1.57 4.50
CA SER A 81 -15.12 -1.78 5.92
C SER A 81 -13.70 -2.32 6.13
N HIS A 82 -13.05 -1.95 7.24
CA HIS A 82 -11.73 -2.47 7.58
C HIS A 82 -11.72 -4.01 7.67
N ARG A 83 -12.82 -4.60 8.17
CA ARG A 83 -12.99 -6.06 8.25
C ARG A 83 -12.98 -6.72 6.88
N SER A 84 -13.73 -6.16 5.91
CA SER A 84 -13.78 -6.73 4.56
C SER A 84 -12.45 -6.58 3.83
N LEU A 85 -11.73 -5.47 4.04
CA LEU A 85 -10.38 -5.28 3.50
C LEU A 85 -9.39 -6.30 4.09
N ALA A 86 -9.41 -6.48 5.41
CA ALA A 86 -8.58 -7.46 6.09
C ALA A 86 -8.82 -8.89 5.57
N SER A 87 -10.10 -9.26 5.40
CA SER A 87 -10.49 -10.55 4.82
C SER A 87 -10.04 -10.70 3.37
N ALA A 88 -10.11 -9.64 2.55
CA ALA A 88 -9.70 -9.68 1.15
C ALA A 88 -8.17 -9.79 0.98
N MET A 89 -7.42 -9.18 1.91
CA MET A 89 -5.95 -9.20 1.90
C MET A 89 -5.34 -10.40 2.62
N GLY A 90 -6.14 -11.18 3.37
CA GLY A 90 -5.63 -12.29 4.19
C GLY A 90 -4.80 -11.82 5.39
N VAL A 91 -5.09 -10.64 5.94
CA VAL A 91 -4.37 -10.06 7.09
C VAL A 91 -5.30 -9.84 8.29
N GLY A 92 -4.71 -9.58 9.45
CA GLY A 92 -5.47 -9.19 10.64
C GLY A 92 -6.11 -7.82 10.48
N ARG A 93 -7.29 -7.62 11.08
CA ARG A 93 -7.98 -6.32 11.10
C ARG A 93 -7.11 -5.20 11.67
N SER A 94 -6.36 -5.49 12.75
CA SER A 94 -5.44 -4.54 13.38
C SER A 94 -4.36 -4.03 12.42
N THR A 95 -3.93 -4.86 11.46
CA THR A 95 -2.99 -4.44 10.42
C THR A 95 -3.62 -3.38 9.52
N VAL A 96 -4.84 -3.62 9.03
CA VAL A 96 -5.57 -2.64 8.20
C VAL A 96 -5.82 -1.36 8.98
N ASP A 97 -6.30 -1.46 10.22
CA ASP A 97 -6.56 -0.31 11.10
C ASP A 97 -5.30 0.56 11.24
N ARG A 98 -4.15 -0.05 11.56
CA ARG A 98 -2.86 0.64 11.69
C ARG A 98 -2.44 1.36 10.40
N LEU A 99 -2.56 0.69 9.25
CA LEU A 99 -2.18 1.25 7.96
C LEU A 99 -3.05 2.44 7.56
N VAL A 100 -4.35 2.36 7.80
CA VAL A 100 -5.30 3.44 7.52
C VAL A 100 -5.04 4.65 8.43
N VAL A 101 -4.83 4.42 9.73
CA VAL A 101 -4.51 5.50 10.69
C VAL A 101 -3.21 6.20 10.33
N GLN A 102 -2.17 5.43 10.00
CA GLN A 102 -0.88 5.98 9.58
C GLN A 102 -1.01 6.81 8.29
N ALA A 103 -1.74 6.30 7.30
CA ALA A 103 -1.97 7.00 6.03
C ALA A 103 -2.78 8.30 6.21
N LEU A 104 -3.73 8.30 7.14
CA LEU A 104 -4.49 9.50 7.49
C LEU A 104 -3.57 10.56 8.10
N ALA A 105 -2.76 10.19 9.09
CA ALA A 105 -1.78 11.09 9.71
C ALA A 105 -0.79 11.68 8.69
N GLU A 106 -0.29 10.86 7.76
CA GLU A 106 0.60 11.33 6.68
C GLU A 106 -0.09 12.27 5.70
N ARG A 107 -1.39 12.06 5.42
CA ARG A 107 -2.16 12.98 4.59
C ARG A 107 -2.34 14.33 5.29
N GLU A 108 -2.62 14.31 6.58
CA GLU A 108 -2.76 15.53 7.38
C GLU A 108 -1.46 16.34 7.41
N VAL A 109 -0.31 15.69 7.61
CA VAL A 109 1.01 16.34 7.58
C VAL A 109 1.33 16.96 6.22
N ARG A 110 0.94 16.32 5.10
CA ARG A 110 1.18 16.87 3.74
C ARG A 110 0.28 18.05 3.38
N ASN A 111 -0.84 18.21 4.07
CA ASN A 111 -1.83 19.25 3.80
C ASN A 111 -1.65 20.49 4.70
N GLN A 112 -0.69 20.44 5.64
CA GLN A 112 -0.24 21.57 6.46
C GLN A 112 0.90 22.31 5.74
#